data_AF-A0A1H1JME9-F1
#
_entry.id   AF-A0A1H1JME9-F1
#
_cell.length_a   1.000
_cell.length_b   1.000
_cell.length_c   1.000
_cell.angle_alpha   90.00
_cell.angle_beta   90.00
_cell.angle_gamma   90.00
#
_symmetry.space_group_name_H-M   'P 1'
#
loop_
_entity.id
_entity.type
_entity.pdbx_description
1 polymer ?
#
loop_
_entity_poly.entity_id
_entity_poly.type
_entity_poly.pdbx_seq_one_letter_code
_entity_poly.pdbx_strand_id
1 'polypeptide(L)'
;MVKSPARGADRRAAPSLSPEDLARRRPVWAAMSDIFLDTEVRWSVPYIANCCAKSGYDDGTLERIFWIEVFPEATPNLLSIFSQWAGLDLDEAALIRRASASKMPWLRRRLNGWMVESSWRSVCAVTQWLRPLDDSLRLQFVKAFHICGLRYFEAANETISSISRGEIEGMQEIIGDVWQRYEPVCRSMLLKSEASTHETRSAAVRRFCINHLGSADV
;
A
#
# COMPACT_ATOMS: atom_id res chain seq x y z
N MET A 1 -56.08 -21.42 -26.91
CA MET A 1 -55.57 -21.70 -25.55
C MET A 1 -54.24 -22.42 -25.69
N VAL A 2 -53.13 -21.68 -25.73
CA VAL A 2 -51.76 -22.24 -25.82
C VAL A 2 -50.99 -21.63 -24.66
N LYS A 3 -50.69 -22.45 -23.65
CA LYS A 3 -49.84 -22.06 -22.52
C LYS A 3 -48.38 -22.05 -23.00
N SER A 4 -47.79 -20.86 -23.13
CA SER A 4 -46.33 -20.71 -23.21
C SER A 4 -45.71 -21.09 -21.86
N PRO A 5 -44.64 -21.89 -21.82
CA PRO A 5 -43.99 -22.22 -20.57
C PRO A 5 -43.15 -21.04 -20.08
N ALA A 6 -43.15 -20.88 -18.76
CA ALA A 6 -42.38 -19.88 -18.04
C ALA A 6 -40.91 -19.97 -18.43
N ARG A 7 -40.37 -18.84 -18.90
CA ARG A 7 -38.93 -18.61 -19.03
C ARG A 7 -38.37 -18.57 -17.61
N GLY A 8 -37.91 -19.72 -17.12
CA GLY A 8 -37.14 -19.82 -15.89
C GLY A 8 -35.91 -18.93 -16.04
N ALA A 9 -35.96 -17.76 -15.41
CA ALA A 9 -34.82 -16.90 -15.26
C ALA A 9 -33.88 -17.54 -14.24
N ASP A 10 -33.05 -18.47 -14.71
CA ASP A 10 -31.83 -18.83 -14.00
C ASP A 10 -30.86 -17.64 -14.14
N ARG A 11 -31.15 -16.56 -13.40
CA ARG A 11 -30.13 -15.58 -13.03
C ARG A 11 -29.16 -16.35 -12.16
N ARG A 12 -28.15 -16.99 -12.77
CA ARG A 12 -26.97 -17.44 -12.03
C ARG A 12 -26.54 -16.27 -11.16
N ALA A 13 -26.74 -16.40 -9.85
CA ALA A 13 -26.27 -15.43 -8.89
C ALA A 13 -24.79 -15.20 -9.21
N ALA A 14 -24.39 -13.95 -9.46
CA ALA A 14 -22.98 -13.63 -9.55
C ALA A 14 -22.28 -14.24 -8.33
N PRO A 15 -21.11 -14.87 -8.47
CA PRO A 15 -20.45 -15.52 -7.34
C PRO A 15 -20.28 -14.48 -6.23
N SER A 16 -21.07 -14.63 -5.18
CA SER A 16 -20.98 -13.82 -3.98
C SER A 16 -19.74 -14.28 -3.22
N LEU A 17 -18.88 -13.35 -2.82
CA LEU A 17 -17.77 -13.66 -1.94
C LEU A 17 -18.28 -14.34 -0.67
N SER A 18 -17.59 -15.39 -0.22
CA SER A 18 -17.91 -16.01 1.06
C SER A 18 -17.65 -15.03 2.21
N PRO A 19 -18.28 -15.20 3.39
CA PRO A 19 -17.96 -14.39 4.56
C PRO A 19 -16.47 -14.41 4.94
N GLU A 20 -15.80 -15.55 4.74
CA GLU A 20 -14.36 -15.71 4.95
C GLU A 20 -13.53 -14.90 3.94
N ASP A 21 -13.91 -14.91 2.67
CA ASP A 21 -13.26 -14.07 1.65
C ASP A 21 -13.42 -12.59 1.97
N LEU A 22 -14.60 -12.16 2.44
CA LEU A 22 -14.82 -10.79 2.86
C LEU A 22 -13.97 -10.41 4.07
N ALA A 23 -13.88 -11.29 5.08
CA ALA A 23 -13.05 -11.08 6.26
C ALA A 23 -11.57 -10.90 5.88
N ARG A 24 -11.08 -11.64 4.88
CA ARG A 24 -9.70 -11.53 4.39
C ARG A 24 -9.48 -10.32 3.46
N ARG A 25 -10.48 -9.91 2.69
CA ARG A 25 -10.39 -8.79 1.74
C ARG A 25 -10.50 -7.42 2.38
N ARG A 26 -11.36 -7.23 3.38
CA ARG A 26 -11.58 -5.91 3.99
C ARG A 26 -10.28 -5.24 4.50
N PRO A 27 -9.39 -5.93 5.23
CA PRO A 27 -8.12 -5.32 5.65
C PRO A 27 -7.23 -4.92 4.47
N VAL A 28 -7.24 -5.71 3.39
CA VAL A 28 -6.47 -5.44 2.18
C VAL A 28 -7.05 -4.25 1.41
N TRP A 29 -8.38 -4.18 1.27
CA TRP A 29 -9.06 -3.04 0.65
C TRP A 29 -8.79 -1.75 1.40
N ALA A 30 -8.95 -1.76 2.73
CA ALA A 30 -8.67 -0.61 3.57
C ALA A 30 -7.22 -0.13 3.40
N ALA A 31 -6.25 -1.05 3.54
CA ALA A 31 -4.83 -0.68 3.41
C ALA A 31 -4.48 -0.17 2.00
N MET A 32 -4.97 -0.81 0.93
CA MET A 32 -4.71 -0.34 -0.44
C MET A 32 -5.35 1.02 -0.73
N SER A 33 -6.45 1.35 -0.04
CA SER A 33 -7.13 2.64 -0.18
C SER A 33 -6.27 3.81 0.29
N ASP A 34 -5.34 3.57 1.23
CA ASP A 34 -4.45 4.61 1.75
C ASP A 34 -3.57 5.24 0.65
N ILE A 35 -3.31 4.54 -0.46
CA ILE A 35 -2.57 5.10 -1.62
C ILE A 35 -3.31 6.29 -2.25
N PHE A 36 -4.61 6.41 -2.03
CA PHE A 36 -5.47 7.40 -2.69
C PHE A 36 -5.83 8.59 -1.79
N LEU A 37 -5.34 8.63 -0.55
CA LEU A 37 -5.54 9.80 0.31
C LEU A 37 -4.85 11.04 -0.30
N ASP A 38 -5.40 12.22 -0.02
CA ASP A 38 -4.89 13.52 -0.47
C ASP A 38 -3.76 14.06 0.42
N THR A 39 -3.37 13.30 1.44
CA THR A 39 -2.17 13.52 2.26
C THR A 39 -0.95 12.87 1.63
N GLU A 40 0.22 13.20 2.16
CA GLU A 40 1.40 12.42 1.83
C GLU A 40 1.28 11.01 2.44
N VAL A 41 1.46 9.98 1.61
CA VAL A 41 1.21 8.57 1.97
C VAL A 41 2.33 7.63 1.55
N ARG A 42 3.42 8.16 0.96
CA ARG A 42 4.54 7.34 0.49
C ARG A 42 5.26 6.61 1.62
N TRP A 43 5.17 7.10 2.88
CA TRP A 43 5.67 6.37 4.06
C TRP A 43 4.72 5.27 4.57
N SER A 44 3.49 5.18 4.05
CA SER A 44 2.52 4.12 4.40
C SER A 44 2.75 2.83 3.61
N VAL A 45 3.55 2.86 2.54
CA VAL A 45 3.90 1.68 1.72
C VAL A 45 4.25 0.43 2.54
N PRO A 46 5.06 0.49 3.62
CA PRO A 46 5.40 -0.68 4.42
C PRO A 46 4.21 -1.28 5.17
N TYR A 47 3.29 -0.43 5.65
CA TYR A 47 2.05 -0.87 6.29
C TYR A 47 1.16 -1.61 5.29
N ILE A 48 0.96 -1.02 4.11
CA ILE A 48 0.13 -1.63 3.06
C ILE A 48 0.73 -2.97 2.61
N ALA A 49 2.05 -3.00 2.40
CA ALA A 49 2.77 -4.21 2.04
C ALA A 49 2.66 -5.31 3.11
N ASN A 50 2.66 -4.96 4.39
CA ASN A 50 2.44 -5.90 5.49
C ASN A 50 1.04 -6.50 5.46
N CYS A 51 0.00 -5.68 5.22
CA CYS A 51 -1.37 -6.16 5.05
C CYS A 51 -1.49 -7.12 3.86
N CYS A 52 -0.87 -6.77 2.73
CA CYS A 52 -0.78 -7.64 1.56
C CYS A 52 -0.07 -8.96 1.87
N ALA A 53 1.09 -8.93 2.54
CA ALA A 53 1.84 -10.13 2.89
C ALA A 53 1.07 -11.05 3.85
N LYS A 54 0.43 -10.48 4.88
CA LYS A 54 -0.38 -11.22 5.86
C LYS A 54 -1.66 -11.83 5.28
N SER A 55 -2.18 -11.26 4.20
CA SER A 55 -3.41 -11.77 3.57
C SER A 55 -3.24 -13.17 2.95
N GLY A 56 -1.99 -13.58 2.64
CA GLY A 56 -1.72 -14.83 1.94
C GLY A 56 -2.10 -14.84 0.46
N TYR A 57 -2.52 -13.71 -0.11
CA TYR A 57 -2.78 -13.59 -1.54
C TYR A 57 -1.48 -13.57 -2.36
N ASP A 58 -1.50 -14.27 -3.50
CA ASP A 58 -0.46 -14.19 -4.51
C ASP A 58 -0.45 -12.83 -5.25
N ASP A 59 0.62 -12.57 -5.99
CA ASP A 59 0.81 -11.30 -6.72
C ASP A 59 -0.29 -11.03 -7.75
N GLY A 60 -0.76 -12.06 -8.46
CA GLY A 60 -1.83 -11.91 -9.45
C GLY A 60 -3.16 -11.51 -8.81
N THR A 61 -3.45 -12.07 -7.63
CA THR A 61 -4.64 -11.75 -6.85
C THR A 61 -4.56 -10.35 -6.27
N LEU A 62 -3.41 -9.94 -5.73
CA LEU A 62 -3.20 -8.58 -5.23
C LEU A 62 -3.31 -7.53 -6.35
N GLU A 63 -2.70 -7.78 -7.52
CA GLU A 63 -2.85 -6.93 -8.70
C GLU A 63 -4.31 -6.80 -9.12
N ARG A 64 -5.06 -7.90 -9.09
CA ARG A 64 -6.48 -7.91 -9.40
C ARG A 64 -7.28 -7.09 -8.39
N ILE A 65 -7.04 -7.29 -7.09
CA ILE A 65 -7.71 -6.54 -6.02
C ILE A 65 -7.44 -5.05 -6.19
N PHE A 66 -6.17 -4.67 -6.36
CA PHE A 66 -5.79 -3.27 -6.49
C PHE A 66 -6.44 -2.62 -7.73
N TRP A 67 -6.24 -3.18 -8.92
CA TRP A 67 -6.67 -2.52 -10.16
C TRP A 67 -8.16 -2.70 -10.50
N ILE A 68 -8.78 -3.81 -10.10
CA ILE A 68 -10.17 -4.10 -10.45
C ILE A 68 -11.11 -3.67 -9.33
N GLU A 69 -10.73 -3.81 -8.07
CA GLU A 69 -11.64 -3.61 -6.93
C GLU A 69 -11.44 -2.22 -6.32
N VAL A 70 -10.24 -1.93 -5.81
CA VAL A 70 -9.94 -0.72 -5.03
C VAL A 70 -9.78 0.52 -5.93
N PHE A 71 -8.91 0.45 -6.94
CA PHE A 71 -8.55 1.59 -7.78
C PHE A 71 -9.78 2.31 -8.36
N PRO A 72 -10.77 1.63 -8.98
CA PRO A 72 -11.92 2.34 -9.56
C PRO A 72 -12.83 3.00 -8.53
N GLU A 73 -12.83 2.50 -7.29
CA GLU A 73 -13.62 3.03 -6.18
C GLU A 73 -12.90 4.21 -5.50
N ALA A 74 -11.58 4.12 -5.34
CA ALA A 74 -10.78 5.12 -4.63
C ALA A 74 -10.28 6.27 -5.52
N THR A 75 -10.20 6.08 -6.85
CA THR A 75 -9.74 7.12 -7.81
C THR A 75 -10.45 8.48 -7.67
N PRO A 76 -11.77 8.57 -7.42
CA PRO A 76 -12.44 9.87 -7.24
C PRO A 76 -11.81 10.73 -6.13
N ASN A 77 -11.18 10.11 -5.12
CA ASN A 77 -10.51 10.85 -4.05
C ASN A 77 -9.36 11.71 -4.59
N LEU A 78 -8.55 11.15 -5.49
CA LEU A 78 -7.45 11.86 -6.14
C LEU A 78 -7.89 12.99 -7.10
N LEU A 79 -9.17 13.02 -7.47
CA LEU A 79 -9.75 14.00 -8.39
C LEU A 79 -10.64 15.03 -7.67
N SER A 80 -10.89 14.84 -6.38
CA SER A 80 -11.71 15.72 -5.56
C SER A 80 -10.82 16.73 -4.83
N ILE A 81 -11.26 17.98 -4.76
CA ILE A 81 -10.58 19.04 -3.99
C ILE A 81 -10.97 18.96 -2.49
N PHE A 82 -12.02 18.22 -2.15
CA PHE A 82 -12.66 18.21 -0.83
C PHE A 82 -12.84 16.81 -0.23
N SER A 83 -11.85 15.92 -0.40
CA SER A 83 -11.87 14.64 0.30
C SER A 83 -11.66 14.81 1.80
N GLN A 84 -12.36 13.99 2.59
CA GLN A 84 -12.21 13.96 4.05
C GLN A 84 -10.85 13.34 4.44
N TRP A 85 -10.18 13.98 5.40
CA TRP A 85 -8.84 13.67 5.91
C TRP A 85 -8.72 12.37 6.74
N ALA A 86 -9.70 11.48 6.69
CA ALA A 86 -9.72 10.25 7.48
C ALA A 86 -10.34 9.13 6.67
N GLY A 87 -9.57 8.05 6.44
CA GLY A 87 -9.97 6.73 5.89
C GLY A 87 -11.02 6.74 4.79
N LEU A 88 -10.66 6.31 3.57
CA LEU A 88 -11.63 6.25 2.47
C LEU A 88 -12.79 5.31 2.80
N ASP A 89 -14.00 5.88 2.90
CA ASP A 89 -15.24 5.12 3.00
C ASP A 89 -15.56 4.52 1.62
N LEU A 90 -14.98 3.35 1.36
CA LEU A 90 -15.20 2.63 0.10
C LEU A 90 -16.57 1.94 0.13
N ASP A 91 -17.35 2.07 -0.94
CA ASP A 91 -18.60 1.33 -1.10
C ASP A 91 -18.32 -0.19 -1.19
N GLU A 92 -18.53 -0.89 -0.09
CA GLU A 92 -18.30 -2.33 0.00
C GLU A 92 -19.12 -3.12 -1.04
N ALA A 93 -20.37 -2.72 -1.32
CA ALA A 93 -21.19 -3.40 -2.32
C ALA A 93 -20.58 -3.23 -3.73
N ALA A 94 -19.98 -2.08 -4.00
CA ALA A 94 -19.25 -1.85 -5.23
C ALA A 94 -17.95 -2.65 -5.31
N LEU A 95 -17.20 -2.80 -4.21
CA LEU A 95 -16.02 -3.67 -4.13
C LEU A 95 -16.39 -5.14 -4.36
N ILE A 96 -17.45 -5.64 -3.71
CA ILE A 96 -17.95 -7.02 -3.91
C ILE A 96 -18.33 -7.25 -5.37
N ARG A 97 -19.08 -6.33 -5.98
CA ARG A 97 -19.47 -6.41 -7.39
C ARG A 97 -18.25 -6.51 -8.31
N ARG A 98 -17.17 -5.78 -8.01
CA ARG A 98 -15.92 -5.79 -8.78
C ARG A 98 -15.10 -7.04 -8.52
N ALA A 99 -15.12 -7.59 -7.31
CA ALA A 99 -14.44 -8.84 -6.99
C ALA A 99 -14.99 -10.03 -7.79
N SER A 100 -16.29 -10.00 -8.11
CA SER A 100 -16.95 -10.96 -9.00
C SER A 100 -16.79 -10.64 -10.49
N ALA A 101 -16.23 -9.49 -10.85
CA ALA A 101 -16.03 -9.09 -12.24
C ALA A 101 -14.75 -9.72 -12.83
N SER A 102 -14.84 -10.16 -14.08
CA SER A 102 -13.70 -10.78 -14.79
C SER A 102 -12.89 -9.79 -15.65
N LYS A 103 -13.36 -8.54 -15.79
CA LYS A 103 -12.76 -7.57 -16.73
C LYS A 103 -12.12 -6.41 -15.99
N MET A 104 -10.84 -6.19 -16.26
CA MET A 104 -10.11 -5.02 -15.76
C MET A 104 -10.59 -3.74 -16.47
N PRO A 105 -10.82 -2.63 -15.74
CA PRO A 105 -11.21 -1.35 -16.35
C PRO A 105 -9.99 -0.66 -16.98
N TRP A 106 -9.45 -1.25 -18.05
CA TRP A 106 -8.19 -0.86 -18.70
C TRP A 106 -8.14 0.63 -19.06
N LEU A 107 -9.26 1.22 -19.48
CA LEU A 107 -9.32 2.63 -19.84
C LEU A 107 -9.07 3.53 -18.62
N ARG A 108 -9.64 3.22 -17.45
CA ARG A 108 -9.41 3.97 -16.22
C ARG A 108 -7.97 3.84 -15.75
N ARG A 109 -7.41 2.62 -15.80
CA ARG A 109 -5.99 2.39 -15.48
C ARG A 109 -5.09 3.17 -16.43
N ARG A 110 -5.40 3.22 -17.73
CA ARG A 110 -4.61 3.97 -18.71
C ARG A 110 -4.66 5.48 -18.49
N LEU A 111 -5.81 6.03 -18.10
CA LEU A 111 -5.98 7.47 -17.91
C LEU A 111 -5.41 7.96 -16.58
N ASN A 112 -5.65 7.23 -15.49
CA ASN A 112 -5.37 7.71 -14.13
C ASN A 112 -4.35 6.83 -13.37
N GLY A 113 -3.96 5.68 -13.90
CA GLY A 113 -3.09 4.74 -13.19
C GLY A 113 -1.70 5.30 -12.89
N TRP A 114 -1.21 6.24 -13.71
CA TRP A 114 0.08 6.90 -13.52
C TRP A 114 0.20 7.61 -12.17
N MET A 115 -0.92 8.03 -11.57
CA MET A 115 -0.95 8.75 -10.28
C MET A 115 -0.52 7.85 -9.11
N VAL A 116 -0.74 6.54 -9.22
CA VAL A 116 -0.52 5.58 -8.13
C VAL A 116 0.48 4.49 -8.50
N GLU A 117 0.97 4.48 -9.74
CA GLU A 117 1.73 3.34 -10.26
C GLU A 117 3.08 3.14 -9.55
N SER A 118 3.78 4.23 -9.20
CA SER A 118 5.04 4.17 -8.45
C SER A 118 4.82 3.65 -7.03
N SER A 119 3.81 4.16 -6.33
CA SER A 119 3.43 3.71 -4.98
C SER A 119 2.99 2.25 -4.98
N TRP A 120 2.16 1.84 -5.95
CA TRP A 120 1.72 0.45 -6.06
C TRP A 120 2.86 -0.51 -6.36
N ARG A 121 3.76 -0.17 -7.31
CA ARG A 121 4.98 -0.96 -7.56
C ARG A 121 5.84 -1.12 -6.30
N SER A 122 5.94 -0.05 -5.51
CA SER A 122 6.67 -0.06 -4.24
C SER A 122 6.03 -1.00 -3.22
N VAL A 123 4.70 -0.98 -3.10
CA VAL A 123 3.95 -1.94 -2.26
C VAL A 123 4.21 -3.37 -2.71
N CYS A 124 4.15 -3.68 -4.00
CA CYS A 124 4.44 -5.02 -4.52
C CYS A 124 5.87 -5.47 -4.17
N ALA A 125 6.86 -4.62 -4.39
CA ALA A 125 8.26 -4.92 -4.09
C ALA A 125 8.46 -5.23 -2.59
N VAL A 126 7.96 -4.35 -1.71
CA VAL A 126 8.07 -4.55 -0.25
C VAL A 126 7.28 -5.78 0.20
N THR A 127 6.10 -6.04 -0.38
CA THR A 127 5.29 -7.24 -0.07
C THR A 127 6.10 -8.51 -0.31
N GLN A 128 6.78 -8.61 -1.45
CA GLN A 128 7.62 -9.76 -1.79
C GLN A 128 8.77 -9.96 -0.78
N TRP A 129 9.29 -8.87 -0.22
CA TRP A 129 10.36 -8.93 0.78
C TRP A 129 9.86 -9.38 2.16
N LEU A 130 8.61 -9.03 2.50
CA LEU A 130 8.00 -9.34 3.80
C LEU A 130 7.42 -10.75 3.90
N ARG A 131 7.00 -11.35 2.76
CA ARG A 131 6.40 -12.70 2.73
C ARG A 131 7.26 -13.82 3.33
N PRO A 132 8.57 -13.92 3.04
CA PRO A 132 9.36 -15.03 3.57
C PRO A 132 9.71 -14.89 5.06
N LEU A 133 9.46 -13.73 5.66
CA LEU A 133 9.78 -13.45 7.07
C LEU A 133 8.66 -13.99 7.98
N ASP A 134 9.02 -14.46 9.18
CA ASP A 134 8.06 -14.70 10.24
C ASP A 134 7.43 -13.38 10.75
N ASP A 135 6.37 -13.47 11.57
CA ASP A 135 5.62 -12.29 12.00
C ASP A 135 6.43 -11.30 12.85
N SER A 136 7.37 -11.78 13.66
CA SER A 136 8.20 -10.93 14.51
C SER A 136 9.17 -10.12 13.66
N LEU A 137 9.93 -10.82 12.80
CA LEU A 137 10.91 -10.18 11.93
C LEU A 137 10.23 -9.28 10.90
N ARG A 138 9.09 -9.71 10.34
CA ARG A 138 8.27 -8.88 9.45
C ARG A 138 7.86 -7.57 10.10
N LEU A 139 7.43 -7.59 11.36
CA LEU A 139 7.04 -6.38 12.07
C LEU A 139 8.24 -5.43 12.28
N GLN A 140 9.42 -5.96 12.60
CA GLN A 140 10.64 -5.15 12.72
C GLN A 140 11.00 -4.49 11.39
N PHE A 141 10.97 -5.24 10.28
CA PHE A 141 11.21 -4.70 8.94
C PHE A 141 10.19 -3.62 8.56
N VAL A 142 8.90 -3.84 8.83
CA VAL A 142 7.84 -2.85 8.56
C VAL A 142 8.07 -1.55 9.33
N LYS A 143 8.42 -1.64 10.61
CA LYS A 143 8.76 -0.47 11.43
C LYS A 143 9.99 0.25 10.89
N ALA A 144 11.05 -0.49 10.57
CA ALA A 144 12.29 0.07 10.03
C ALA A 144 12.05 0.79 8.68
N PHE A 145 11.33 0.15 7.74
CA PHE A 145 10.94 0.77 6.48
C PHE A 145 10.08 2.01 6.70
N HIS A 146 9.12 1.96 7.62
CA HIS A 146 8.24 3.10 7.92
C HIS A 146 9.05 4.30 8.41
N ILE A 147 9.99 4.09 9.34
CA ILE A 147 10.88 5.14 9.85
C ILE A 147 11.72 5.75 8.74
N CYS A 148 12.38 4.91 7.94
CA CYS A 148 13.18 5.37 6.81
C CYS A 148 12.33 6.17 5.82
N GLY A 149 11.12 5.70 5.50
CA GLY A 149 10.17 6.37 4.62
C GLY A 149 9.72 7.72 5.18
N LEU A 150 9.32 7.76 6.45
CA LEU A 150 8.88 8.98 7.11
C LEU A 150 10.01 10.03 7.14
N ARG A 151 11.24 9.61 7.47
CA ARG A 151 12.44 10.47 7.39
C ARG A 151 12.74 10.95 5.98
N TYR A 152 12.55 10.10 4.98
CA TYR A 152 12.82 10.43 3.60
C TYR A 152 11.77 11.40 3.02
N PHE A 153 10.48 11.27 3.39
CA PHE A 153 9.37 12.00 2.77
C PHE A 153 8.91 13.26 3.53
N GLU A 154 8.80 13.25 4.87
CA GLU A 154 8.23 14.38 5.63
C GLU A 154 9.25 15.48 5.94
N ALA A 155 10.24 15.21 6.78
CA ALA A 155 11.12 16.27 7.25
C ALA A 155 12.39 15.73 7.93
N ALA A 156 13.54 16.17 7.44
CA ALA A 156 14.86 15.92 8.05
C ALA A 156 15.00 16.49 9.47
N ASN A 157 14.10 17.39 9.90
CA ASN A 157 14.27 18.21 11.11
C ASN A 157 13.18 17.99 12.18
N GLU A 158 12.16 17.16 11.95
CA GLU A 158 11.13 16.91 12.96
C GLU A 158 11.48 15.71 13.84
N THR A 159 11.16 15.74 15.13
CA THR A 159 11.40 14.57 15.99
C THR A 159 10.29 13.56 15.72
N ILE A 160 10.63 12.30 15.39
CA ILE A 160 9.64 11.22 15.30
C ILE A 160 9.18 10.92 16.72
N SER A 161 8.14 11.62 17.17
CA SER A 161 7.62 11.53 18.53
C SER A 161 6.85 10.23 18.79
N SER A 162 6.53 9.47 17.74
CA SER A 162 5.72 8.26 17.81
C SER A 162 6.48 6.97 18.11
N ILE A 163 7.82 6.99 18.18
CA ILE A 163 8.63 5.76 18.29
C ILE A 163 9.49 5.81 19.54
N SER A 164 9.34 4.79 20.38
CA SER A 164 10.09 4.70 21.62
C SER A 164 11.56 4.36 21.36
N ARG A 165 12.44 4.77 22.29
CA ARG A 165 13.88 4.42 22.23
C ARG A 165 14.11 2.90 22.18
N GLY A 166 13.33 2.12 22.93
CA GLY A 166 13.45 0.66 22.92
C GLY A 166 13.06 0.03 21.58
N GLU A 167 12.10 0.62 20.85
CA GLU A 167 11.78 0.17 19.49
C GLU A 167 12.91 0.48 18.51
N ILE A 168 13.52 1.66 18.63
CA ILE A 168 14.70 2.07 17.86
C ILE A 168 15.84 1.08 18.12
N GLU A 169 16.18 0.81 19.38
CA GLU A 169 17.24 -0.15 19.77
C GLU A 169 17.00 -1.54 19.18
N GLY A 170 15.76 -2.03 19.16
CA GLY A 170 15.40 -3.32 18.59
C GLY A 170 15.58 -3.45 17.06
N MET A 171 15.87 -2.37 16.34
CA MET A 171 16.11 -2.39 14.89
C MET A 171 17.57 -2.10 14.52
N GLN A 172 18.46 -1.90 15.49
CA GLN A 172 19.86 -1.51 15.26
C GLN A 172 20.58 -2.45 14.29
N GLU A 173 20.36 -3.76 14.44
CA GLU A 173 21.02 -4.78 13.63
C GLU A 173 20.53 -4.85 12.18
N ILE A 174 19.32 -4.37 11.89
CA ILE A 174 18.70 -4.53 10.55
C ILE A 174 18.58 -3.21 9.77
N ILE A 175 18.70 -2.05 10.43
CA ILE A 175 18.34 -0.77 9.80
C ILE A 175 19.20 -0.42 8.59
N GLY A 176 20.50 -0.76 8.61
CA GLY A 176 21.41 -0.48 7.50
C GLY A 176 21.01 -1.23 6.24
N ASP A 177 20.83 -2.54 6.36
CA ASP A 177 20.36 -3.41 5.28
C ASP A 177 18.96 -3.00 4.79
N VAL A 178 18.06 -2.67 5.73
CA VAL A 178 16.73 -2.15 5.42
C VAL A 178 16.83 -0.88 4.58
N TRP A 179 17.67 0.07 4.97
CA TRP A 179 17.81 1.33 4.24
C TRP A 179 18.42 1.13 2.86
N GLN A 180 19.52 0.37 2.76
CA GLN A 180 20.16 0.07 1.48
C GLN A 180 19.18 -0.56 0.48
N ARG A 181 18.28 -1.40 0.97
CA ARG A 181 17.24 -2.03 0.16
C ARG A 181 16.08 -1.09 -0.16
N TYR A 182 15.69 -0.22 0.76
CA TYR A 182 14.50 0.62 0.63
C TYR A 182 14.74 1.95 -0.08
N GLU A 183 15.96 2.48 -0.02
CA GLU A 183 16.31 3.75 -0.66
C GLU A 183 15.93 3.81 -2.15
N PRO A 184 16.23 2.80 -3.00
CA PRO A 184 15.80 2.81 -4.39
C PRO A 184 14.28 2.84 -4.57
N VAL A 185 13.54 2.20 -3.67
CA VAL A 185 12.07 2.19 -3.66
C VAL A 185 11.55 3.60 -3.35
N CYS A 186 12.04 4.23 -2.28
CA CYS A 186 11.73 5.61 -1.95
C CYS A 186 12.06 6.57 -3.09
N ARG A 187 13.24 6.43 -3.71
CA ARG A 187 13.65 7.24 -4.86
C ARG A 187 12.69 7.10 -6.04
N SER A 188 12.19 5.90 -6.31
CA SER A 188 11.25 5.64 -7.41
C SER A 188 9.89 6.30 -7.22
N MET A 189 9.54 6.67 -5.98
CA MET A 189 8.29 7.37 -5.63
C MET A 189 8.42 8.89 -5.63
N LEU A 190 9.62 9.46 -5.89
CA LEU A 190 9.77 10.90 -6.00
C LEU A 190 9.04 11.44 -7.23
N LEU A 191 8.37 12.58 -7.04
CA LEU A 191 7.83 13.34 -8.15
C LEU A 191 8.98 13.96 -8.96
N LYS A 192 8.72 14.29 -10.23
CA LYS A 192 9.72 14.95 -11.09
C LYS A 192 10.27 16.24 -10.47
N SER A 193 9.41 16.99 -9.77
CA SER A 193 9.78 18.22 -9.04
C SER A 193 10.68 17.97 -7.83
N GLU A 194 10.69 16.76 -7.29
CA GLU A 194 11.45 16.39 -6.08
C GLU A 194 12.75 15.63 -6.41
N ALA A 195 12.99 15.26 -7.67
CA ALA A 195 14.10 14.40 -8.06
C ALA A 195 15.48 14.95 -7.59
N SER A 196 15.67 16.27 -7.59
CA SER A 196 16.89 16.93 -7.13
C SER A 196 17.10 16.86 -5.61
N THR A 197 16.07 16.50 -4.84
CA THR A 197 16.11 16.43 -3.37
C THR A 197 16.56 15.06 -2.84
N HIS A 198 16.74 14.07 -3.72
CA HIS A 198 17.10 12.69 -3.35
C HIS A 198 18.31 12.63 -2.41
N GLU A 199 19.43 13.26 -2.79
CA GLU A 199 20.67 13.20 -2.00
C GLU A 199 20.48 13.79 -0.60
N THR A 200 19.79 14.93 -0.50
CA THR A 200 19.49 15.58 0.78
C THR A 200 18.58 14.71 1.65
N ARG A 201 17.53 14.11 1.08
CA ARG A 201 16.59 13.21 1.79
C ARG A 201 17.31 11.94 2.26
N SER A 202 18.12 11.34 1.39
CA SER A 202 18.92 10.15 1.69
C SER A 202 19.94 10.41 2.82
N ALA A 203 20.64 11.55 2.76
CA ALA A 203 21.55 11.97 3.82
C ALA A 203 20.85 12.18 5.18
N ALA A 204 19.59 12.63 5.17
CA ALA A 204 18.80 12.75 6.40
C ALA A 204 18.50 11.39 7.04
N VAL A 205 18.17 10.37 6.24
CA VAL A 205 17.96 8.99 6.74
C VAL A 205 19.27 8.40 7.28
N ARG A 206 20.39 8.54 6.54
CA ARG A 206 21.71 8.10 7.03
C ARG A 206 22.08 8.74 8.36
N ARG A 207 21.92 10.06 8.49
CA ARG A 207 22.18 10.78 9.73
C ARG A 207 21.29 10.29 10.87
N PHE A 208 20.02 10.03 10.61
CA PHE A 208 19.12 9.44 11.60
C PHE A 208 19.62 8.08 12.08
N CYS A 209 20.02 7.20 11.16
CA CYS A 209 20.54 5.87 11.47
C CYS A 209 21.84 5.96 12.30
N ILE A 210 22.79 6.81 11.92
CA ILE A 210 24.03 7.01 12.68
C ILE A 210 23.73 7.50 14.10
N ASN A 211 22.89 8.53 14.24
CA ASN A 211 22.65 9.20 15.52
C ASN A 211 21.86 8.37 16.54
N HIS A 212 21.03 7.43 16.08
CA HIS A 212 20.11 6.69 16.96
C HIS A 212 20.39 5.18 17.01
N LEU A 213 21.14 4.65 16.03
CA LEU A 213 21.30 3.22 15.83
C LEU A 213 22.75 2.77 15.71
N GLY A 214 23.72 3.68 15.75
CA GLY A 214 25.15 3.35 15.85
C GLY A 214 25.78 2.68 14.62
N SER A 215 25.04 2.56 13.51
CA SER A 215 25.58 1.96 12.28
C SER A 215 26.40 2.97 11.49
N ALA A 216 27.71 2.73 11.37
CA ALA A 216 28.65 3.55 10.60
C ALA A 216 28.68 3.20 9.10
N ASP A 217 28.05 2.09 8.70
CA ASP A 217 28.10 1.53 7.34
C ASP A 217 26.81 1.76 6.52
N VAL A 218 26.07 2.85 6.79
CA VAL A 218 24.79 3.23 6.11
C VAL A 218 25.00 4.24 4.97
#